data_AF-G3UG36-F1
#
_entry.id   AF-G3UG36-F1
#
_cell.length_a   1.000
_cell.length_b   1.000
_cell.length_c   1.000
_cell.angle_alpha   90.00
_cell.angle_beta   90.00
_cell.angle_gamma   90.00
#
_symmetry.space_group_name_H-M   'P 1'
#
loop_
_entity.id
_entity.type
_entity.pdbx_description
1 polymer ?
#
loop_
_entity_poly.entity_id
_entity_poly.type
_entity_poly.pdbx_seq_one_letter_code
_entity_poly.pdbx_strand_id
1 'polypeptide(L)'
;MAPWTGAELSMLNPLRALWLTLATAFLVTLLLQLVPASLLPDCSLFQYLIRYGKTKAAGPPRPAACRAFDIPKRYFSHFYIISVVWNGFLLWCLIQSLFLGAPFPNWLHGLLRILGASQFEGGEPALSAFLVLVFLWLHSLRRLFECFYISVFSNATINIVQYCFGLVYYVLIGLTVLSQVPLDGRNVYVIGKNLLMQARWFHILGMLMFVWSSAHQYKCHVILSNLRKNKAGVVIHCNHSIPFGDWFEYVSSPNYLAELMIYISMAVTFGFHNITWWLVVTYVFFSQALAAFLSHKFYESKFVSYPKHRKAFLPFFF
;
A
#
# COMPACT_ATOMS: atom_id res chain seq x y z
N MET A 1 -5.43 -44.21 -6.55
CA MET A 1 -4.98 -43.22 -7.56
C MET A 1 -5.57 -41.87 -7.17
N ALA A 2 -4.69 -40.95 -6.82
CA ALA A 2 -4.99 -39.61 -6.35
C ALA A 2 -5.42 -38.70 -7.53
N PRO A 3 -6.54 -37.96 -7.46
CA PRO A 3 -6.82 -36.90 -8.42
C PRO A 3 -6.19 -35.60 -7.90
N TRP A 4 -4.86 -35.53 -7.88
CA TRP A 4 -4.10 -34.42 -7.28
C TRP A 4 -3.47 -33.47 -8.31
N THR A 5 -3.90 -33.51 -9.57
CA THR A 5 -3.28 -32.67 -10.61
C THR A 5 -4.27 -31.89 -11.47
N GLY A 6 -5.58 -32.00 -11.20
CA GLY A 6 -6.62 -31.31 -11.97
C GLY A 6 -7.30 -30.12 -11.27
N ALA A 7 -7.18 -29.97 -9.95
CA ALA A 7 -7.95 -29.00 -9.17
C ALA A 7 -7.21 -27.67 -8.88
N GLU A 8 -5.87 -27.67 -8.85
CA GLU A 8 -5.09 -26.51 -8.37
C GLU A 8 -5.04 -25.34 -9.36
N LEU A 9 -5.23 -25.59 -10.67
CA LEU A 9 -5.27 -24.55 -11.70
C LEU A 9 -6.64 -23.85 -11.84
N SER A 10 -7.65 -24.26 -11.07
CA SER A 10 -8.96 -23.59 -11.01
C SER A 10 -9.03 -22.41 -10.02
N MET A 11 -7.93 -22.13 -9.29
CA MET A 11 -7.94 -21.30 -8.06
C MET A 11 -7.45 -19.84 -8.19
N LEU A 12 -6.99 -19.41 -9.37
CA LEU A 12 -6.54 -18.04 -9.60
C LEU A 12 -7.72 -17.16 -10.06
N ASN A 13 -8.47 -16.61 -9.12
CA ASN A 13 -9.42 -15.55 -9.44
C ASN A 13 -8.67 -14.31 -10.00
N PRO A 14 -9.34 -13.44 -10.79
CA PRO A 14 -8.67 -12.32 -11.46
C PRO A 14 -7.91 -11.39 -10.52
N LEU A 15 -8.42 -11.17 -9.29
CA LEU A 15 -7.72 -10.38 -8.28
C LEU A 15 -6.43 -11.04 -7.80
N ARG A 16 -6.43 -12.34 -7.50
CA ARG A 16 -5.23 -13.07 -7.11
C ARG A 16 -4.18 -13.03 -8.22
N ALA A 17 -4.59 -13.26 -9.46
CA ALA A 17 -3.68 -13.18 -10.62
C ALA A 17 -3.06 -11.78 -10.77
N LEU A 18 -3.87 -10.73 -10.59
CA LEU A 18 -3.43 -9.34 -10.65
C LEU A 18 -2.41 -9.02 -9.54
N TRP A 19 -2.75 -9.30 -8.28
CA TRP A 19 -1.86 -9.01 -7.15
C TRP A 19 -0.57 -9.83 -7.20
N LEU A 20 -0.65 -11.09 -7.63
CA LEU A 20 0.53 -11.92 -7.85
C LEU A 20 1.43 -11.34 -8.94
N THR A 21 0.86 -10.93 -10.07
CA THR A 21 1.62 -10.34 -11.18
C THR A 21 2.30 -9.05 -10.76
N LEU A 22 1.59 -8.19 -10.02
CA LEU A 22 2.18 -6.97 -9.45
C LEU A 22 3.31 -7.28 -8.47
N ALA A 23 3.10 -8.22 -7.55
CA ALA A 23 4.12 -8.64 -6.59
C ALA A 23 5.38 -9.18 -7.30
N THR A 24 5.20 -10.07 -8.27
CA THR A 24 6.31 -10.63 -9.07
C THR A 24 7.04 -9.53 -9.85
N ALA A 25 6.32 -8.59 -10.47
CA ALA A 25 6.93 -7.49 -11.20
C ALA A 25 7.83 -6.64 -10.29
N PHE A 26 7.37 -6.27 -9.09
CA PHE A 26 8.16 -5.50 -8.13
C PHE A 26 9.32 -6.31 -7.53
N LEU A 27 9.15 -7.62 -7.30
CA LEU A 27 10.23 -8.50 -6.88
C LEU A 27 11.33 -8.58 -7.93
N VAL A 28 10.99 -8.90 -9.18
CA VAL A 28 11.95 -8.95 -10.29
C VAL A 28 12.67 -7.60 -10.41
N THR A 29 11.93 -6.50 -10.30
CA THR A 29 12.52 -5.16 -10.28
C THR A 29 13.55 -4.98 -9.17
N LEU A 30 13.21 -5.38 -7.94
CA LEU A 30 14.10 -5.28 -6.79
C LEU A 30 15.36 -6.12 -6.98
N LEU A 31 15.22 -7.37 -7.44
CA LEU A 31 16.33 -8.26 -7.73
C LEU A 31 17.27 -7.66 -8.79
N LEU A 32 16.71 -7.09 -9.87
CA LEU A 32 17.48 -6.38 -10.88
C LEU A 32 18.24 -5.17 -10.30
N GLN A 33 17.71 -4.47 -9.29
CA GLN A 33 18.43 -3.35 -8.65
C GLN A 33 19.52 -3.79 -7.66
N LEU A 34 19.49 -5.05 -7.23
CA LEU A 34 20.50 -5.67 -6.36
C LEU A 34 21.68 -6.24 -7.16
N VAL A 35 21.45 -6.64 -8.42
CA VAL A 35 22.51 -7.14 -9.31
C VAL A 35 23.47 -5.99 -9.72
N PRO A 36 24.79 -6.23 -9.75
CA PRO A 36 25.76 -5.25 -10.24
C PRO A 36 25.44 -4.76 -11.65
N ALA A 37 25.61 -3.47 -11.91
CA ALA A 37 25.30 -2.86 -13.21
C ALA A 37 26.09 -3.49 -14.38
N SER A 38 27.23 -4.12 -14.11
CA SER A 38 28.06 -4.83 -15.09
C SER A 38 27.41 -6.06 -15.71
N LEU A 39 26.36 -6.62 -15.08
CA LEU A 39 25.70 -7.86 -15.51
C LEU A 39 24.34 -7.62 -16.18
N LEU A 40 23.91 -6.36 -16.31
CA LEU A 40 22.58 -6.02 -16.81
C LEU A 40 22.64 -5.32 -18.16
N PRO A 41 21.74 -5.67 -19.11
CA PRO A 41 21.52 -4.86 -20.30
C PRO A 41 21.06 -3.45 -19.89
N ASP A 42 21.50 -2.42 -20.63
CA ASP A 42 21.21 -1.01 -20.38
C ASP A 42 19.74 -0.66 -20.70
N CYS A 43 18.80 -1.17 -19.89
CA CYS A 43 17.36 -0.91 -20.03
C CYS A 43 16.97 0.41 -19.34
N SER A 44 17.32 1.53 -19.99
CA SER A 44 17.04 2.90 -19.50
C SER A 44 15.54 3.15 -19.23
N LEU A 45 14.65 2.63 -20.08
CA LEU A 45 13.18 2.76 -19.95
C LEU A 45 12.62 2.22 -18.63
N PHE A 46 13.15 1.09 -18.15
CA PHE A 46 12.66 0.46 -16.92
C PHE A 46 13.11 1.23 -15.68
N GLN A 47 14.39 1.63 -15.63
CA GLN A 47 14.92 2.54 -14.62
C GLN A 47 14.10 3.85 -14.55
N TYR A 48 13.56 4.28 -15.70
CA TYR A 48 12.77 5.49 -15.78
C TYR A 48 11.35 5.39 -15.22
N LEU A 49 10.75 4.20 -15.24
CA LEU A 49 9.41 3.92 -14.72
C LEU A 49 9.37 3.61 -13.23
N ILE A 50 10.51 3.38 -12.57
CA ILE A 50 10.58 2.98 -11.16
C ILE A 50 10.96 4.15 -10.25
N ARG A 51 11.92 4.97 -10.69
CA ARG A 51 12.46 6.06 -9.85
C ARG A 51 11.51 7.26 -9.84
N TYR A 52 11.20 7.78 -8.64
CA TYR A 52 10.39 8.98 -8.45
C TYR A 52 10.95 9.89 -7.35
N GLY A 53 10.70 11.19 -7.46
CA GLY A 53 11.20 12.17 -6.49
C GLY A 53 12.72 12.16 -6.31
N LYS A 54 13.21 11.92 -5.09
CA LYS A 54 14.66 12.00 -4.77
C LYS A 54 15.51 10.96 -5.50
N THR A 55 14.95 9.78 -5.76
CA THR A 55 15.65 8.70 -6.48
C THR A 55 15.74 8.97 -7.98
N LYS A 56 14.90 9.88 -8.49
CA LYS A 56 14.90 10.36 -9.88
C LYS A 56 16.00 11.40 -10.15
N ALA A 57 16.35 12.22 -9.17
CA ALA A 57 17.40 13.24 -9.28
C ALA A 57 18.84 12.67 -9.31
N ALA A 58 19.02 11.42 -8.88
CA ALA A 58 20.32 10.72 -8.84
C ALA A 58 20.54 9.76 -10.02
N GLY A 59 19.73 9.84 -11.09
CA GLY A 59 19.87 9.01 -12.30
C GLY A 59 20.36 9.81 -13.52
N PRO A 60 20.70 9.13 -14.64
CA PRO A 60 21.20 9.79 -15.86
C PRO A 60 20.17 10.76 -16.48
N PRO A 61 20.62 11.83 -17.16
CA PRO A 61 19.75 12.87 -17.72
C PRO A 61 18.79 12.31 -18.76
N ARG A 62 17.50 12.72 -18.68
CA ARG A 62 16.41 12.20 -19.54
C ARG A 62 16.13 13.07 -20.78
N PRO A 63 15.65 12.46 -21.88
CA PRO A 63 15.09 13.17 -23.04
C PRO A 63 13.96 14.12 -22.64
N ALA A 64 13.82 15.25 -23.33
CA ALA A 64 12.82 16.28 -23.04
C ALA A 64 11.37 15.75 -23.10
N ALA A 65 11.07 14.81 -24.01
CA ALA A 65 9.75 14.19 -24.13
C ALA A 65 9.31 13.46 -22.84
N CYS A 66 10.22 12.78 -22.13
CA CYS A 66 9.90 12.12 -20.87
C CYS A 66 9.66 13.10 -19.71
N ARG A 67 10.13 14.35 -19.81
CA ARG A 67 9.89 15.42 -18.84
C ARG A 67 8.53 16.11 -19.04
N ALA A 68 7.94 16.04 -20.24
CA ALA A 68 6.62 16.58 -20.52
C ALA A 68 5.50 15.83 -19.77
N PHE A 69 5.72 14.55 -19.45
CA PHE A 69 4.76 13.68 -18.76
C PHE A 69 5.01 13.58 -17.24
N ASP A 70 5.69 14.57 -16.67
CA ASP A 70 6.03 14.61 -15.26
C ASP A 70 5.04 15.47 -14.47
N ILE A 71 4.41 14.85 -13.48
CA ILE A 71 3.43 15.50 -12.61
C ILE A 71 4.12 15.99 -11.34
N PRO A 72 3.80 17.21 -10.85
CA PRO A 72 4.28 17.70 -9.56
C PRO A 72 3.91 16.78 -8.40
N LYS A 73 4.87 16.47 -7.52
CA LYS A 73 4.66 15.58 -6.35
C LYS A 73 3.59 16.09 -5.38
N ARG A 74 3.23 17.38 -5.41
CA ARG A 74 2.09 17.93 -4.65
C ARG A 74 0.75 17.27 -4.97
N TYR A 75 0.61 16.62 -6.12
CA TYR A 75 -0.61 15.87 -6.48
C TYR A 75 -0.70 14.50 -5.79
N PHE A 76 0.22 14.17 -4.88
CA PHE A 76 0.12 12.97 -4.05
C PHE A 76 -1.15 12.97 -3.16
N SER A 77 -1.69 14.16 -2.85
CA SER A 77 -2.98 14.29 -2.16
C SER A 77 -4.14 13.70 -2.96
N HIS A 78 -4.11 13.75 -4.29
CA HIS A 78 -5.20 13.25 -5.15
C HIS A 78 -5.43 11.74 -4.95
N PHE A 79 -4.36 10.98 -4.75
CA PHE A 79 -4.45 9.56 -4.45
C PHE A 79 -5.31 9.28 -3.21
N TYR A 80 -5.06 10.04 -2.14
CA TYR A 80 -5.80 9.87 -0.90
C TYR A 80 -7.19 10.49 -0.93
N ILE A 81 -7.41 11.57 -1.70
CA ILE A 81 -8.77 12.10 -1.96
C ILE A 81 -9.62 11.01 -2.62
N ILE A 82 -9.12 10.42 -3.71
CA ILE A 82 -9.82 9.34 -4.42
C ILE A 82 -10.03 8.15 -3.50
N SER A 83 -9.01 7.75 -2.75
CA SER A 83 -9.14 6.66 -1.77
C SER A 83 -10.23 6.93 -0.73
N VAL A 84 -10.25 8.12 -0.12
CA VAL A 84 -11.23 8.48 0.92
C VAL A 84 -12.65 8.50 0.36
N VAL A 85 -12.84 9.08 -0.84
CA VAL A 85 -14.15 9.17 -1.48
C VAL A 85 -14.64 7.79 -1.93
N TRP A 86 -13.81 7.05 -2.67
CA TRP A 86 -14.17 5.74 -3.22
C TRP A 86 -14.34 4.68 -2.13
N ASN A 87 -13.36 4.53 -1.24
CA ASN A 87 -13.45 3.53 -0.17
C ASN A 87 -14.47 3.93 0.89
N GLY A 88 -14.75 5.22 1.07
CA GLY A 88 -15.86 5.71 1.87
C GLY A 88 -17.22 5.34 1.26
N PHE A 89 -17.37 5.45 -0.05
CA PHE A 89 -18.56 4.99 -0.77
C PHE A 89 -18.74 3.46 -0.66
N LEU A 90 -17.68 2.66 -0.85
CA LEU A 90 -17.74 1.21 -0.67
C LEU A 90 -18.10 0.83 0.77
N LEU A 91 -17.53 1.53 1.76
CA LEU A 91 -17.85 1.33 3.17
C LEU A 91 -19.31 1.67 3.47
N TRP A 92 -19.81 2.76 2.90
CA TRP A 92 -21.23 3.12 2.98
C TRP A 92 -22.12 2.01 2.41
N CYS A 93 -21.83 1.51 1.20
CA CYS A 93 -22.58 0.38 0.63
C CYS A 93 -22.55 -0.87 1.53
N LEU A 94 -21.38 -1.19 2.10
CA LEU A 94 -21.23 -2.33 3.02
C LEU A 94 -22.05 -2.13 4.30
N ILE A 95 -22.06 -0.93 4.88
CA ILE A 95 -22.88 -0.58 6.06
C ILE A 95 -24.37 -0.74 5.74
N GLN A 96 -24.82 -0.20 4.60
CA GLN A 96 -26.21 -0.34 4.16
C GLN A 96 -26.61 -1.81 4.03
N SER A 97 -25.72 -2.66 3.50
CA SER A 97 -26.01 -4.08 3.38
C SER A 97 -25.99 -4.84 4.71
N LEU A 98 -25.00 -4.57 5.56
CA LEU A 98 -24.83 -5.26 6.84
C LEU A 98 -25.90 -4.90 7.87
N PHE A 99 -26.29 -3.63 7.96
CA PHE A 99 -27.16 -3.13 9.03
C PHE A 99 -28.60 -2.89 8.60
N LEU A 100 -28.84 -2.59 7.32
CA LEU A 100 -30.17 -2.29 6.79
C LEU A 100 -30.67 -3.37 5.81
N GLY A 101 -29.88 -4.41 5.55
CA GLY A 101 -30.24 -5.49 4.63
C GLY A 101 -30.39 -5.04 3.18
N ALA A 102 -29.84 -3.88 2.81
CA ALA A 102 -29.92 -3.37 1.46
C ALA A 102 -29.01 -4.18 0.51
N PRO A 103 -29.48 -4.56 -0.69
CA PRO A 103 -28.62 -5.22 -1.67
C PRO A 103 -27.57 -4.25 -2.22
N PHE A 104 -26.42 -4.78 -2.63
CA PHE A 104 -25.46 -3.97 -3.37
C PHE A 104 -26.01 -3.50 -4.71
N PRO A 105 -25.60 -2.29 -5.17
CA PRO A 105 -25.92 -1.82 -6.51
C PRO A 105 -25.55 -2.86 -7.58
N ASN A 106 -26.39 -3.00 -8.60
CA ASN A 106 -26.21 -4.03 -9.64
C ASN A 106 -24.84 -3.99 -10.31
N TRP A 107 -24.36 -2.79 -10.64
CA TRP A 107 -23.06 -2.60 -11.26
C TRP A 107 -21.92 -3.03 -10.33
N LEU A 108 -22.04 -2.76 -9.03
CA LEU A 108 -21.02 -3.08 -8.03
C LEU A 108 -20.96 -4.60 -7.81
N HIS A 109 -22.12 -5.23 -7.64
CA HIS A 109 -22.20 -6.69 -7.55
C HIS A 109 -21.65 -7.38 -8.82
N GLY A 110 -22.01 -6.88 -10.01
CA GLY A 110 -21.48 -7.39 -11.27
C GLY A 110 -19.95 -7.27 -11.36
N LEU A 111 -19.40 -6.13 -10.94
CA LEU A 111 -17.97 -5.91 -10.87
C LEU A 111 -17.28 -6.85 -9.88
N LEU A 112 -17.81 -7.01 -8.68
CA LEU A 112 -17.27 -7.94 -7.67
C LEU A 112 -17.29 -9.39 -8.18
N ARG A 113 -18.31 -9.79 -8.92
CA ARG A 113 -18.38 -11.12 -9.55
C ARG A 113 -17.27 -11.30 -10.60
N ILE A 114 -17.04 -10.30 -11.45
CA ILE A 114 -15.95 -10.32 -12.44
C ILE A 114 -14.59 -10.41 -11.75
N LEU A 115 -14.42 -9.72 -10.61
CA LEU A 115 -13.20 -9.77 -9.80
C LEU A 115 -13.02 -11.09 -9.04
N GLY A 116 -14.02 -11.97 -9.06
CA GLY A 116 -13.99 -13.29 -8.44
C GLY A 116 -14.28 -13.26 -6.95
N ALA A 117 -15.24 -12.43 -6.52
CA ALA A 117 -15.78 -12.47 -5.16
C ALA A 117 -16.35 -13.85 -4.83
N SER A 118 -16.11 -14.32 -3.60
CA SER A 118 -16.56 -15.63 -3.14
C SER A 118 -18.08 -15.66 -2.92
N GLN A 119 -18.74 -16.66 -3.49
CA GLN A 119 -20.16 -16.96 -3.23
C GLN A 119 -20.26 -18.03 -2.14
N PHE A 120 -21.13 -17.79 -1.15
CA PHE A 120 -21.67 -18.62 -0.06
C PHE A 120 -20.77 -19.67 0.67
N GLU A 121 -19.89 -20.41 0.00
CA GLU A 121 -19.00 -21.41 0.59
C GLU A 121 -17.57 -20.87 0.78
N GLY A 122 -17.17 -20.67 2.03
CA GLY A 122 -15.78 -20.35 2.41
C GLY A 122 -15.39 -18.86 2.42
N GLY A 123 -16.36 -17.94 2.44
CA GLY A 123 -16.09 -16.50 2.60
C GLY A 123 -15.61 -16.13 4.01
N GLU A 124 -14.82 -15.05 4.10
CA GLU A 124 -14.34 -14.52 5.38
C GLU A 124 -15.51 -14.07 6.27
N PRO A 125 -15.34 -14.00 7.60
CA PRO A 125 -16.33 -13.35 8.44
C PRO A 125 -16.62 -11.94 7.92
N ALA A 126 -17.89 -11.60 7.72
CA ALA A 126 -18.32 -10.28 7.26
C ALA A 126 -17.77 -9.16 8.15
N LEU A 127 -17.58 -9.43 9.45
CA LEU A 127 -16.92 -8.52 10.40
C LEU A 127 -15.47 -8.24 10.02
N SER A 128 -14.70 -9.23 9.56
CA SER A 128 -13.30 -9.07 9.17
C SER A 128 -13.18 -8.11 7.99
N ALA A 129 -13.96 -8.34 6.93
CA ALA A 129 -13.98 -7.48 5.75
C ALA A 129 -14.46 -6.05 6.08
N PHE A 130 -15.47 -5.91 6.93
CA PHE A 130 -15.92 -4.62 7.43
C PHE A 130 -14.81 -3.86 8.17
N LEU A 131 -14.15 -4.50 9.14
CA LEU A 131 -13.07 -3.88 9.91
C LEU A 131 -11.87 -3.51 9.03
N VAL A 132 -11.48 -4.37 8.09
CA VAL A 132 -10.39 -4.06 7.15
C VAL A 132 -10.75 -2.87 6.25
N LEU A 133 -11.99 -2.78 5.77
CA LEU A 133 -12.43 -1.64 4.96
C LEU A 133 -12.44 -0.33 5.78
N VAL A 134 -12.84 -0.40 7.06
CA VAL A 134 -12.73 0.72 8.01
C VAL A 134 -11.27 1.11 8.22
N PHE A 135 -10.37 0.16 8.45
CA PHE A 135 -8.94 0.43 8.62
C PHE A 135 -8.33 1.07 7.37
N LEU A 136 -8.67 0.58 6.18
CA LEU A 136 -8.23 1.14 4.90
C LEU A 136 -8.72 2.58 4.72
N TRP A 137 -9.98 2.86 5.07
CA TRP A 137 -10.56 4.19 4.99
C TRP A 137 -9.92 5.16 5.99
N LEU A 138 -9.78 4.76 7.26
CA LEU A 138 -9.11 5.55 8.30
C LEU A 138 -7.64 5.81 7.96
N HIS A 139 -6.95 4.79 7.45
CA HIS A 139 -5.59 4.92 6.96
C HIS A 139 -5.52 6.01 5.88
N SER A 140 -6.40 5.95 4.88
CA SER A 140 -6.45 6.90 3.78
C SER A 140 -6.79 8.32 4.24
N LEU A 141 -7.74 8.46 5.17
CA LEU A 141 -8.14 9.75 5.75
C LEU A 141 -6.98 10.42 6.50
N ARG A 142 -6.29 9.67 7.34
CA ARG A 142 -5.10 10.15 8.04
C ARG A 142 -4.00 10.53 7.05
N ARG A 143 -3.74 9.72 6.02
CA ARG A 143 -2.73 10.05 5.01
C ARG A 143 -3.09 11.30 4.19
N LEU A 144 -4.38 11.52 3.93
CA LEU A 144 -4.88 12.76 3.32
C LEU A 144 -4.62 13.96 4.22
N PHE A 145 -4.97 13.85 5.51
CA PHE A 145 -4.66 14.87 6.52
C PHE A 145 -3.16 15.18 6.57
N GLU A 146 -2.31 14.15 6.61
CA GLU A 146 -0.86 14.31 6.60
C GLU A 146 -0.36 14.99 5.32
N CYS A 147 -1.02 14.78 4.17
CA CYS A 147 -0.67 15.49 2.93
C CYS A 147 -0.97 16.98 3.01
N PHE A 148 -2.10 17.37 3.60
CA PHE A 148 -2.49 18.79 3.68
C PHE A 148 -1.75 19.56 4.77
N TYR A 149 -1.55 18.96 5.94
CA TYR A 149 -1.11 19.71 7.12
C TYR A 149 0.32 19.41 7.55
N ILE A 150 0.85 18.24 7.22
CA ILE A 150 2.16 17.80 7.72
C ILE A 150 3.20 17.85 6.62
N SER A 151 2.91 17.27 5.48
CA SER A 151 3.86 17.03 4.39
C SER A 151 4.36 18.33 3.77
N VAL A 152 5.69 18.44 3.63
CA VAL A 152 6.33 19.51 2.87
C VAL A 152 6.77 18.94 1.52
N PHE A 153 6.06 19.27 0.45
CA PHE A 153 6.39 18.80 -0.90
C PHE A 153 7.46 19.69 -1.55
N SER A 154 8.45 19.07 -2.18
CA SER A 154 9.44 19.77 -3.02
C SER A 154 8.98 19.79 -4.48
N ASN A 155 9.70 20.52 -5.35
CA ASN A 155 9.50 20.53 -6.82
C ASN A 155 9.82 19.19 -7.52
N ALA A 156 9.86 18.10 -6.76
CA ALA A 156 10.00 16.75 -7.29
C ALA A 156 8.80 16.38 -8.18
N THR A 157 9.04 15.54 -9.18
CA THR A 157 7.99 15.04 -10.08
C THR A 157 7.85 13.53 -10.03
N ILE A 158 6.66 13.05 -10.35
CA ILE A 158 6.29 11.65 -10.56
C ILE A 158 5.89 11.45 -12.03
N ASN A 159 6.16 10.29 -12.61
CA ASN A 159 5.77 10.01 -13.99
C ASN A 159 4.24 9.78 -14.10
N ILE A 160 3.62 10.19 -15.22
CA ILE A 160 2.17 9.99 -15.49
C ILE A 160 1.71 8.53 -15.33
N VAL A 161 2.50 7.54 -15.76
CA VAL A 161 2.14 6.12 -15.67
C VAL A 161 2.09 5.68 -14.21
N GLN A 162 3.08 6.06 -13.42
CA GLN A 162 3.09 5.82 -11.97
C GLN A 162 1.92 6.53 -11.27
N TYR A 163 1.57 7.74 -11.74
CA TYR A 163 0.44 8.48 -11.22
C TYR A 163 -0.88 7.75 -11.51
N CYS A 164 -1.16 7.39 -12.75
CA CYS A 164 -2.36 6.62 -13.10
C CYS A 164 -2.42 5.29 -12.36
N PHE A 165 -1.29 4.58 -12.26
CA PHE A 165 -1.18 3.34 -11.48
C PHE A 165 -1.57 3.54 -10.01
N GLY A 166 -1.10 4.63 -9.38
CA GLY A 166 -1.49 4.99 -8.01
C GLY A 166 -2.99 5.24 -7.84
N LEU A 167 -3.63 5.91 -8.80
CA LEU A 167 -5.09 6.14 -8.75
C LEU A 167 -5.85 4.82 -8.85
N VAL A 168 -5.47 3.96 -9.80
CA VAL A 168 -6.09 2.64 -10.01
C VAL A 168 -5.90 1.76 -8.78
N TYR A 169 -4.72 1.80 -8.15
CA TYR A 169 -4.43 1.06 -6.93
C TYR A 169 -5.43 1.35 -5.80
N TYR A 170 -5.74 2.63 -5.53
CA TYR A 170 -6.66 3.00 -4.45
C TYR A 170 -8.13 2.63 -4.72
N VAL A 171 -8.50 2.50 -6.00
CA VAL A 171 -9.81 1.97 -6.39
C VAL A 171 -9.84 0.45 -6.20
N LEU A 172 -8.81 -0.22 -6.69
CA LEU A 172 -8.68 -1.68 -6.70
C LEU A 172 -8.56 -2.28 -5.30
N ILE A 173 -7.83 -1.62 -4.39
CA ILE A 173 -7.62 -2.13 -3.03
C ILE A 173 -8.93 -2.21 -2.24
N GLY A 174 -9.82 -1.21 -2.37
CA GLY A 174 -11.15 -1.26 -1.78
C GLY A 174 -12.04 -2.36 -2.35
N LEU A 175 -12.01 -2.51 -3.68
CA LEU A 175 -12.72 -3.59 -4.36
C LEU A 175 -12.20 -4.97 -3.95
N THR A 176 -10.89 -5.09 -3.69
CA THR A 176 -10.26 -6.32 -3.21
C THR A 176 -10.75 -6.69 -1.81
N VAL A 177 -10.91 -5.72 -0.90
CA VAL A 177 -11.51 -5.95 0.42
C VAL A 177 -12.96 -6.38 0.27
N LEU A 178 -13.73 -5.64 -0.53
CA LEU A 178 -15.16 -5.89 -0.71
C LEU A 178 -15.44 -7.25 -1.38
N SER A 179 -14.54 -7.73 -2.23
CA SER A 179 -14.67 -9.05 -2.84
C SER A 179 -14.41 -10.22 -1.87
N GLN A 180 -13.89 -9.95 -0.66
CA GLN A 180 -13.75 -10.98 0.38
C GLN A 180 -15.04 -11.14 1.21
N VAL A 181 -16.03 -10.23 1.03
CA VAL A 181 -17.30 -10.30 1.75
C VAL A 181 -18.11 -11.49 1.25
N PRO A 182 -18.65 -12.34 2.14
CA PRO A 182 -19.53 -13.44 1.76
C PRO A 182 -20.85 -12.88 1.22
N LEU A 183 -21.18 -13.22 -0.03
CA LEU A 183 -22.39 -12.76 -0.71
C LEU A 183 -23.39 -13.90 -0.89
N ASP A 184 -24.66 -13.59 -0.64
CA ASP A 184 -25.84 -14.38 -1.04
C ASP A 184 -26.65 -13.56 -2.06
N GLY A 185 -26.45 -13.87 -3.34
CA GLY A 185 -26.86 -12.99 -4.43
C GLY A 185 -26.26 -11.59 -4.25
N ARG A 186 -27.12 -10.57 -4.15
CA ARG A 186 -26.69 -9.17 -3.95
C ARG A 186 -26.57 -8.75 -2.49
N ASN A 187 -26.94 -9.61 -1.54
CA ASN A 187 -26.94 -9.27 -0.13
C ASN A 187 -25.69 -9.83 0.56
N VAL A 188 -25.24 -9.15 1.60
CA VAL A 188 -24.16 -9.67 2.45
C VAL A 188 -24.71 -10.73 3.39
N TYR A 189 -24.07 -11.89 3.38
CA TYR A 189 -24.44 -13.00 4.25
C TYR A 189 -23.71 -12.88 5.60
N VAL A 190 -24.46 -12.75 6.70
CA VAL A 190 -23.88 -12.68 8.05
C VAL A 190 -24.10 -14.03 8.75
N ILE A 191 -23.01 -14.77 8.94
CA ILE A 191 -23.01 -16.00 9.75
C ILE A 191 -23.34 -15.62 11.20
N GLY A 192 -24.47 -16.13 11.70
CA GLY A 192 -25.05 -15.74 12.98
C GLY A 192 -25.82 -14.42 12.87
N LYS A 193 -26.97 -14.31 13.53
CA LYS A 193 -27.90 -13.15 13.40
C LYS A 193 -27.29 -11.78 13.77
N ASN A 194 -26.06 -11.72 14.31
CA ASN A 194 -25.40 -10.50 14.75
C ASN A 194 -23.91 -10.49 14.34
N LEU A 195 -23.47 -9.39 13.71
CA LEU A 195 -22.09 -9.16 13.26
C LEU A 195 -21.07 -9.33 14.38
N LEU A 196 -21.39 -8.85 15.60
CA LEU A 196 -20.46 -8.90 16.74
C LEU A 196 -20.19 -10.33 17.23
N MET A 197 -21.07 -11.29 16.95
CA MET A 197 -20.83 -12.70 17.30
C MET A 197 -19.71 -13.33 16.45
N GLN A 198 -19.35 -12.70 15.34
CA GLN A 198 -18.18 -13.07 14.53
C GLN A 198 -16.87 -12.55 15.12
N ALA A 199 -16.90 -11.77 16.21
CA ALA A 199 -15.69 -11.31 16.86
C ALA A 199 -14.82 -12.50 17.31
N ARG A 200 -13.51 -12.31 17.16
CA ARG A 200 -12.46 -13.30 17.39
C ARG A 200 -11.22 -12.56 17.86
N TRP A 201 -10.32 -13.25 18.56
CA TRP A 201 -9.11 -12.64 19.14
C TRP A 201 -8.24 -11.93 18.10
N PHE A 202 -8.17 -12.44 16.87
CA PHE A 202 -7.37 -11.85 15.80
C PHE A 202 -7.88 -10.48 15.34
N HIS A 203 -9.16 -10.16 15.52
CA HIS A 203 -9.69 -8.82 15.25
C HIS A 203 -9.11 -7.79 16.23
N ILE A 204 -8.99 -8.16 17.52
CA ILE A 204 -8.41 -7.29 18.55
C ILE A 204 -6.91 -7.11 18.28
N LEU A 205 -6.20 -8.21 18.00
CA LEU A 205 -4.78 -8.15 17.68
C LEU A 205 -4.52 -7.30 16.42
N GLY A 206 -5.29 -7.51 15.36
CA GLY A 206 -5.20 -6.74 14.13
C GLY A 206 -5.46 -5.25 14.36
N MET A 207 -6.45 -4.90 15.18
CA MET A 207 -6.72 -3.50 15.56
C MET A 207 -5.55 -2.86 16.33
N LEU A 208 -4.99 -3.56 17.33
CA LEU A 208 -3.85 -3.06 18.10
C LEU A 208 -2.62 -2.85 17.20
N MET A 209 -2.32 -3.82 16.32
CA MET A 209 -1.25 -3.71 15.34
C MET A 209 -1.47 -2.55 14.36
N PHE A 210 -2.71 -2.35 13.91
CA PHE A 210 -3.07 -1.24 13.02
C PHE A 210 -2.81 0.11 13.66
N VAL A 211 -3.27 0.32 14.90
CA VAL A 211 -3.09 1.57 15.64
C VAL A 211 -1.61 1.82 15.91
N TRP A 212 -0.88 0.81 16.38
CA TRP A 212 0.54 0.92 16.68
C TRP A 212 1.36 1.28 15.43
N SER A 213 1.15 0.56 14.33
CA SER A 213 1.84 0.82 13.06
C SER A 213 1.48 2.19 12.49
N SER A 214 0.22 2.59 12.63
CA SER A 214 -0.24 3.92 12.22
C SER A 214 0.42 5.04 13.02
N ALA A 215 0.61 4.86 14.33
CA ALA A 215 1.29 5.85 15.17
C ALA A 215 2.76 6.05 14.74
N HIS A 216 3.50 4.96 14.51
CA HIS A 216 4.89 5.05 14.04
C HIS A 216 5.01 5.66 12.65
N GLN A 217 4.12 5.30 11.73
CA GLN A 217 4.14 5.89 10.41
C GLN A 217 3.91 7.41 10.46
N TYR A 218 2.91 7.84 11.23
CA TYR A 218 2.61 9.27 11.43
C TYR A 218 3.83 10.00 12.01
N LYS A 219 4.43 9.45 13.05
CA LYS A 219 5.64 10.01 13.68
C LYS A 219 6.80 10.13 12.70
N CYS A 220 7.01 9.13 11.84
CA CYS A 220 8.02 9.19 10.79
C CYS A 220 7.75 10.35 9.80
N HIS A 221 6.49 10.57 9.40
CA HIS A 221 6.15 11.69 8.51
C HIS A 221 6.32 13.05 9.18
N VAL A 222 6.01 13.17 10.47
CA VAL A 222 6.28 14.37 11.26
C VAL A 222 7.78 14.66 11.31
N ILE A 223 8.62 13.66 11.61
CA ILE A 223 10.09 13.79 11.61
C ILE A 223 10.57 14.30 10.24
N LEU A 224 10.15 13.65 9.16
CA LEU A 224 10.55 14.04 7.79
C LEU A 224 10.09 15.46 7.41
N SER A 225 8.91 15.88 7.86
CA SER A 225 8.41 17.25 7.68
C SER A 225 9.26 18.25 8.46
N ASN A 226 9.57 17.96 9.72
CA ASN A 226 10.28 18.88 10.60
C ASN A 226 11.72 19.13 10.16
N LEU A 227 12.34 18.19 9.43
CA LEU A 227 13.65 18.43 8.79
C LEU A 227 13.64 19.57 7.75
N ARG A 228 12.45 20.04 7.35
CA ARG A 228 12.27 21.12 6.36
C ARG A 228 11.67 22.40 6.98
N LYS A 229 11.31 22.36 8.26
CA LYS A 229 10.65 23.45 8.99
C LYS A 229 11.56 23.99 10.09
N ASN A 230 11.45 25.28 10.43
CA ASN A 230 12.06 25.84 11.63
C ASN A 230 11.21 25.53 12.88
N LYS A 231 11.67 25.96 14.06
CA LYS A 231 10.94 25.83 15.33
C LYS A 231 9.58 26.52 15.34
N ALA A 232 9.37 27.53 14.47
CA ALA A 232 8.09 28.21 14.28
C ALA A 232 7.19 27.54 13.24
N GLY A 233 7.59 26.38 12.68
CA GLY A 233 6.81 25.64 11.68
C GLY A 233 6.93 26.16 10.24
N VAL A 234 7.73 27.20 10.00
CA VAL A 234 7.93 27.81 8.68
C VAL A 234 8.91 26.97 7.86
N VAL A 235 8.56 26.70 6.60
CA VAL A 235 9.42 25.94 5.67
C VAL A 235 10.65 26.77 5.32
N ILE A 236 11.85 26.26 5.66
CA ILE A 236 13.12 26.97 5.43
C ILE A 236 13.78 26.51 4.12
N HIS A 237 13.78 25.19 3.87
CA HIS A 237 14.38 24.61 2.68
C HIS A 237 13.72 23.28 2.29
N CYS A 238 13.78 22.95 1.01
CA CYS A 238 13.36 21.64 0.51
C CYS A 238 14.53 20.63 0.38
N ASN A 239 15.71 20.97 0.92
CA ASN A 239 16.87 20.11 0.89
C ASN A 239 16.64 18.85 1.74
N HIS A 240 17.33 17.77 1.34
CA HIS A 240 17.30 16.52 2.11
C HIS A 240 18.32 16.62 3.24
N SER A 241 17.94 16.09 4.40
CA SER A 241 18.78 15.93 5.60
C SER A 241 18.64 14.50 6.10
N ILE A 242 19.57 14.05 6.94
CA ILE A 242 19.52 12.72 7.55
C ILE A 242 18.46 12.72 8.66
N PRO A 243 17.43 11.88 8.60
CA PRO A 243 16.43 11.77 9.67
C PRO A 243 16.97 11.01 10.88
N PHE A 244 16.59 11.43 12.07
CA PHE A 244 16.90 10.78 13.35
C PHE A 244 15.64 10.68 14.21
N GLY A 245 15.63 9.74 15.15
CA GLY A 245 14.53 9.45 16.05
C GLY A 245 13.58 8.36 15.54
N ASP A 246 12.89 7.72 16.49
CA ASP A 246 12.01 6.57 16.22
C ASP A 246 12.74 5.45 15.47
N TRP A 247 12.08 4.75 14.54
CA TRP A 247 12.69 3.67 13.79
C TRP A 247 13.74 4.12 12.75
N PHE A 248 13.97 5.42 12.57
CA PHE A 248 15.05 5.89 11.71
C PHE A 248 16.43 5.45 12.23
N GLU A 249 16.58 5.15 13.52
CA GLU A 249 17.85 4.66 14.05
C GLU A 249 18.23 3.26 13.53
N TYR A 250 17.26 2.47 13.06
CA TYR A 250 17.52 1.12 12.57
C TYR A 250 17.48 1.03 11.04
N VAL A 251 16.56 1.76 10.42
CA VAL A 251 16.32 1.68 8.97
C VAL A 251 16.17 3.06 8.33
N SER A 252 16.45 3.12 7.04
CA SER A 252 16.48 4.36 6.28
C SER A 252 15.08 4.88 5.91
N SER A 253 14.13 3.96 5.77
CA SER A 253 12.74 4.26 5.39
C SER A 253 11.72 3.56 6.31
N PRO A 254 11.71 3.89 7.61
CA PRO A 254 10.80 3.28 8.59
C PRO A 254 9.31 3.56 8.31
N ASN A 255 9.00 4.66 7.63
CA ASN A 255 7.64 4.97 7.21
C ASN A 255 7.08 3.92 6.22
N TYR A 256 7.96 3.29 5.43
CA TYR A 256 7.60 2.19 4.55
C TYR A 256 7.45 0.88 5.32
N LEU A 257 8.29 0.64 6.34
CA LEU A 257 8.15 -0.51 7.23
C LEU A 257 6.82 -0.45 8.00
N ALA A 258 6.49 0.73 8.51
CA ALA A 258 5.22 0.97 9.18
C ALA A 258 4.02 0.79 8.23
N GLU A 259 4.14 1.19 6.96
CA GLU A 259 3.13 0.89 5.94
C GLU A 259 2.92 -0.63 5.79
N LEU A 260 4.00 -1.40 5.64
CA LEU A 260 3.90 -2.87 5.56
C LEU A 260 3.20 -3.46 6.78
N MET A 261 3.51 -2.98 7.98
CA MET A 261 2.87 -3.45 9.22
C MET A 261 1.36 -3.12 9.27
N ILE A 262 0.92 -2.01 8.68
CA ILE A 262 -0.51 -1.67 8.52
C ILE A 262 -1.21 -2.70 7.62
N TYR A 263 -0.59 -3.16 6.53
CA TYR A 263 -1.21 -4.17 5.67
C TYR A 263 -1.20 -5.56 6.31
N ILE A 264 -0.15 -5.90 7.08
CA ILE A 264 -0.10 -7.13 7.87
C ILE A 264 -1.16 -7.12 8.96
N SER A 265 -1.43 -5.99 9.61
CA SER A 265 -2.50 -5.91 10.62
C SER A 265 -3.88 -6.18 10.02
N MET A 266 -4.11 -5.77 8.76
CA MET A 266 -5.32 -6.13 8.01
C MET A 266 -5.35 -7.63 7.66
N ALA A 267 -4.21 -8.25 7.36
CA ALA A 267 -4.11 -9.70 7.14
C ALA A 267 -4.45 -10.52 8.40
N VAL A 268 -3.96 -10.04 9.55
CA VAL A 268 -4.31 -10.57 10.88
C VAL A 268 -5.80 -10.40 11.15
N THR A 269 -6.39 -9.27 10.75
CA THR A 269 -7.83 -9.01 10.91
C THR A 269 -8.69 -9.96 10.06
N PHE A 270 -8.17 -10.43 8.92
CA PHE A 270 -8.71 -11.56 8.14
C PHE A 270 -8.34 -12.94 8.68
N GLY A 271 -7.90 -13.04 9.93
CA GLY A 271 -7.61 -14.32 10.57
C GLY A 271 -6.41 -15.07 9.99
N PHE A 272 -5.48 -14.42 9.28
CA PHE A 272 -4.25 -15.00 8.69
C PHE A 272 -4.42 -15.93 7.48
N HIS A 273 -5.64 -16.29 7.08
CA HIS A 273 -5.84 -17.33 6.04
C HIS A 273 -6.24 -16.75 4.68
N ASN A 274 -6.53 -15.45 4.61
CA ASN A 274 -6.95 -14.81 3.38
C ASN A 274 -5.80 -14.69 2.35
N ILE A 275 -5.75 -15.63 1.41
CA ILE A 275 -4.71 -15.69 0.36
C ILE A 275 -4.70 -14.40 -0.48
N THR A 276 -5.88 -13.88 -0.86
CA THR A 276 -5.98 -12.68 -1.70
C THR A 276 -5.30 -11.49 -1.01
N TRP A 277 -5.55 -11.30 0.28
CA TRP A 277 -4.96 -10.22 1.06
C TRP A 277 -3.47 -10.46 1.33
N TRP A 278 -3.02 -11.69 1.53
CA TRP A 278 -1.58 -11.97 1.61
C TRP A 278 -0.85 -11.62 0.32
N LEU A 279 -1.46 -11.81 -0.86
CA LEU A 279 -0.87 -11.33 -2.13
C LEU A 279 -0.75 -9.80 -2.16
N VAL A 280 -1.72 -9.07 -1.61
CA VAL A 280 -1.63 -7.60 -1.41
C VAL A 280 -0.45 -7.28 -0.50
N VAL A 281 -0.31 -7.96 0.65
CA VAL A 281 0.81 -7.76 1.58
C VAL A 281 2.15 -8.02 0.89
N THR A 282 2.27 -9.09 0.11
CA THR A 282 3.47 -9.43 -0.66
C THR A 282 3.80 -8.36 -1.70
N TYR A 283 2.78 -7.86 -2.42
CA TYR A 283 2.95 -6.73 -3.33
C TYR A 283 3.47 -5.48 -2.60
N VAL A 284 2.84 -5.11 -1.47
CA VAL A 284 3.25 -3.96 -0.65
C VAL A 284 4.68 -4.15 -0.15
N PHE A 285 5.03 -5.35 0.31
CA PHE A 285 6.39 -5.69 0.75
C PHE A 285 7.41 -5.40 -0.34
N PHE A 286 7.25 -5.95 -1.55
CA PHE A 286 8.24 -5.76 -2.62
C PHE A 286 8.27 -4.32 -3.14
N SER A 287 7.12 -3.67 -3.29
CA SER A 287 7.06 -2.26 -3.70
C SER A 287 7.75 -1.33 -2.70
N GLN A 288 7.50 -1.54 -1.40
CA GLN A 288 8.12 -0.75 -0.33
C GLN A 288 9.61 -1.07 -0.18
N ALA A 289 10.01 -2.35 -0.28
CA ALA A 289 11.41 -2.76 -0.26
C ALA A 289 12.22 -2.11 -1.39
N LEU A 290 11.67 -2.07 -2.61
CA LEU A 290 12.28 -1.38 -3.75
C LEU A 290 12.43 0.12 -3.49
N ALA A 291 11.37 0.79 -3.02
CA ALA A 291 11.41 2.22 -2.72
C ALA A 291 12.38 2.56 -1.57
N ALA A 292 12.45 1.69 -0.55
CA ALA A 292 13.35 1.79 0.58
C ALA A 292 14.80 1.63 0.16
N PHE A 293 15.10 0.63 -0.67
CA PHE A 293 16.43 0.35 -1.20
C PHE A 293 16.98 1.52 -2.03
N LEU A 294 16.18 2.04 -2.96
CA LEU A 294 16.55 3.21 -3.75
C LEU A 294 16.75 4.46 -2.86
N SER A 295 15.94 4.60 -1.81
CA SER A 295 16.09 5.69 -0.84
C SER A 295 17.35 5.55 0.00
N HIS A 296 17.73 4.33 0.38
CA HIS A 296 18.95 4.02 1.12
C HIS A 296 20.19 4.35 0.29
N LYS A 297 20.28 3.82 -0.93
CA LYS A 297 21.37 4.15 -1.89
C LYS A 297 21.54 5.64 -2.08
N PHE A 298 20.43 6.39 -2.19
CA PHE A 298 20.48 7.85 -2.29
C PHE A 298 21.10 8.50 -1.05
N TYR A 299 20.75 8.03 0.16
CA TYR A 299 21.31 8.59 1.39
C TYR A 299 22.81 8.28 1.52
N GLU A 300 23.22 7.04 1.25
CA GLU A 300 24.63 6.63 1.27
C GLU A 300 25.47 7.43 0.26
N SER A 301 24.96 7.65 -0.96
CA SER A 301 25.70 8.40 -1.98
C SER A 301 25.77 9.90 -1.68
N LYS A 302 24.77 10.44 -0.98
CA LYS A 302 24.63 11.89 -0.77
C LYS A 302 25.33 12.38 0.50
N PHE A 303 25.32 11.57 1.56
CA PHE A 303 25.81 12.00 2.87
C PHE A 303 26.97 11.12 3.32
N VAL A 304 28.16 11.69 3.36
CA VAL A 304 29.37 11.01 3.88
C VAL A 304 29.19 10.59 5.33
N SER A 305 28.44 11.38 6.12
CA SER A 305 28.12 11.10 7.52
C SER A 305 26.90 10.18 7.72
N TYR A 306 26.40 9.52 6.68
CA TYR A 306 25.24 8.63 6.82
C TYR A 306 25.55 7.44 7.75
N PRO A 307 24.68 7.10 8.71
CA PRO A 307 24.94 6.00 9.64
C PRO A 307 25.00 4.63 8.93
N LYS A 308 26.20 4.04 8.88
CA LYS A 308 26.49 2.78 8.15
C LYS A 308 25.80 1.54 8.72
N HIS A 309 25.34 1.59 9.97
CA HIS A 309 24.63 0.46 10.59
C HIS A 309 23.16 0.39 10.16
N ARG A 310 22.58 1.48 9.63
CA ARG A 310 21.18 1.49 9.20
C ARG A 310 20.99 0.58 8.00
N LYS A 311 19.88 -0.13 7.99
CA LYS A 311 19.43 -0.94 6.86
C LYS A 311 18.43 -0.17 5.99
N ALA A 312 18.07 -0.70 4.83
CA ALA A 312 17.17 0.00 3.92
C ALA A 312 15.72 0.00 4.44
N PHE A 313 15.22 -1.16 4.85
CA PHE A 313 13.81 -1.46 5.06
C PHE A 313 13.51 -2.34 6.29
N LEU A 314 14.17 -3.49 6.42
CA LEU A 314 14.02 -4.44 7.52
C LEU A 314 15.17 -4.26 8.52
N PRO A 315 14.89 -3.96 9.79
CA PRO A 315 15.92 -3.81 10.82
C PRO A 315 16.83 -5.04 10.86
N PHE A 316 18.14 -4.81 10.95
CA PHE A 316 19.19 -5.84 11.03
C PHE A 316 19.38 -6.75 9.80
N PHE A 317 18.42 -6.83 8.87
CA PHE A 317 18.48 -7.71 7.71
C PHE A 317 18.71 -6.99 6.37
N PHE A 318 17.80 -6.09 5.98
CA PHE A 318 17.74 -5.55 4.61
C PHE A 318 17.56 -4.04 4.56
#